data_AF-A0A8I6YES5-F1
#
_entry.id   AF-A0A8I6YES5-F1
#
_cell.length_a   1.000
_cell.length_b   1.000
_cell.length_c   1.000
_cell.angle_alpha   90.00
_cell.angle_beta   90.00
_cell.angle_gamma   90.00
#
_symmetry.space_group_name_H-M   'P 1'
#
loop_
_entity.id
_entity.type
_entity.pdbx_description
1 polymer ?
#
loop_
_entity_poly.entity_id
_entity_poly.type
_entity_poly.pdbx_seq_one_letter_code
_entity_poly.pdbx_strand_id
1 'polypeptide(L)'
;MFNDLNLALQIANPAFKDNILTWGCKVSVVPTNSYGPLFGYLVFNLMHSWHDGTLQFLVPKDDFELTKRFLVHILKYEENEVLNHIPV
;
A
#
# COMPACT_ATOMS: atom_id res chain seq x y z
N MET A 1 -4.49 -16.21 -24.90
CA MET A 1 -4.74 -15.93 -23.47
C MET A 1 -3.81 -14.85 -22.92
N PHE A 2 -2.47 -15.01 -22.95
CA PHE A 2 -1.57 -13.98 -22.39
C PHE A 2 -1.52 -12.64 -23.17
N ASN A 3 -1.64 -12.67 -24.49
CA ASN A 3 -1.69 -11.44 -25.30
C ASN A 3 -3.02 -10.65 -25.14
N ASP A 4 -4.09 -11.32 -24.70
CA ASP A 4 -5.42 -10.73 -24.65
C ASP A 4 -5.51 -9.68 -23.54
N LEU A 5 -4.75 -9.83 -22.45
CA LEU A 5 -4.70 -8.88 -21.35
C LEU A 5 -3.99 -7.57 -21.74
N ASN A 6 -2.83 -7.66 -22.39
CA ASN A 6 -2.14 -6.47 -22.92
C ASN A 6 -2.99 -5.74 -23.96
N LEU A 7 -3.65 -6.48 -24.84
CA LEU A 7 -4.54 -5.92 -25.83
C LEU A 7 -5.73 -5.21 -25.17
N ALA A 8 -6.36 -5.83 -24.17
CA ALA A 8 -7.46 -5.23 -23.41
C ALA A 8 -7.05 -3.93 -22.71
N LEU A 9 -5.83 -3.89 -22.14
CA LEU A 9 -5.30 -2.69 -21.48
C LEU A 9 -4.99 -1.57 -22.48
N GLN A 10 -4.47 -1.89 -23.66
CA GLN A 10 -4.27 -0.90 -24.73
C GLN A 10 -5.59 -0.35 -25.26
N ILE A 11 -6.63 -1.18 -25.37
CA ILE A 11 -7.97 -0.73 -25.77
C ILE A 11 -8.57 0.19 -24.70
N ALA A 12 -8.46 -0.19 -23.42
CA ALA A 12 -8.99 0.60 -22.30
C ALA A 12 -8.22 1.91 -22.08
N ASN A 13 -6.90 1.90 -22.30
CA ASN A 13 -6.02 3.05 -22.20
C ASN A 13 -4.98 3.02 -23.34
N PRO A 14 -5.25 3.72 -24.46
CA PRO A 14 -4.32 3.78 -25.60
C PRO A 14 -2.95 4.39 -25.27
N ALA A 15 -2.82 5.11 -24.15
CA ALA A 15 -1.53 5.64 -23.69
C ALA A 15 -0.70 4.60 -22.90
N PHE A 16 -1.26 3.43 -22.57
CA PHE A 16 -0.55 2.35 -21.89
C PHE A 16 0.44 1.67 -22.86
N LYS A 17 1.73 1.90 -22.62
CA LYS A 17 2.83 1.39 -23.48
C LYS A 17 3.60 0.23 -22.86
N ASP A 18 3.21 -0.21 -21.67
CA ASP A 18 3.93 -1.23 -20.93
C ASP A 18 3.48 -2.65 -21.32
N ASN A 19 4.31 -3.64 -21.07
CA ASN A 19 3.99 -5.05 -21.30
C ASN A 19 3.83 -5.76 -19.95
N ILE A 20 2.59 -6.00 -19.55
CA ILE A 20 2.27 -6.58 -18.25
C ILE A 20 2.82 -7.99 -18.08
N LEU A 21 3.09 -8.70 -19.19
CA LEU A 21 3.70 -10.03 -19.16
C LEU A 21 5.16 -10.00 -18.73
N THR A 22 5.80 -8.83 -18.77
CA THR A 22 7.17 -8.63 -18.26
C THR A 22 7.19 -8.21 -16.79
N TRP A 23 6.03 -7.92 -16.20
CA TRP A 23 5.96 -7.56 -14.80
C TRP A 23 6.27 -8.78 -13.94
N GLY A 24 7.35 -8.68 -13.15
CA GLY A 24 7.66 -9.67 -12.13
C GLY A 24 6.85 -9.43 -10.86
N CYS A 25 6.37 -10.50 -10.23
CA CYS A 25 5.81 -10.41 -8.88
C CYS A 25 6.95 -10.44 -7.85
N LYS A 26 7.23 -9.31 -7.21
CA LYS A 26 8.16 -9.25 -6.08
C LYS A 26 7.37 -9.37 -4.77
N VAL A 27 7.26 -10.59 -4.24
CA VAL A 27 6.70 -10.82 -2.92
C VAL A 27 7.78 -10.49 -1.89
N SER A 28 7.62 -9.37 -1.18
CA SER A 28 8.52 -9.09 -0.07
C SER A 28 8.24 -10.01 1.10
N VAL A 29 9.27 -10.28 1.91
CA VAL A 29 9.11 -10.96 3.19
C VAL A 29 8.36 -10.01 4.11
N VAL A 30 7.04 -10.14 4.11
CA VAL A 30 6.17 -9.37 5.02
C VAL A 30 6.07 -10.15 6.33
N PRO A 31 6.14 -9.45 7.47
CA PRO A 31 5.88 -10.06 8.75
C PRO A 31 4.49 -10.71 8.79
N THR A 32 4.44 -11.98 9.19
CA THR A 32 3.19 -12.73 9.35
C THR A 32 2.66 -12.55 10.76
N ASN A 33 1.36 -12.29 10.89
CA ASN A 33 0.67 -12.30 12.17
C ASN A 33 -0.42 -13.39 12.14
N SER A 34 -0.51 -14.21 13.19
CA SER A 34 -1.57 -15.20 13.40
C SER A 34 -2.91 -14.55 13.82
N TYR A 35 -2.89 -13.28 14.20
CA TYR A 35 -4.05 -12.53 14.67
C TYR A 35 -4.75 -11.80 13.52
N GLY A 36 -5.88 -12.36 13.09
CA GLY A 36 -6.64 -11.90 11.92
C GLY A 36 -7.10 -10.43 11.92
N PRO A 37 -7.47 -9.83 13.07
CA PRO A 37 -7.87 -8.42 13.12
C PRO A 37 -6.79 -7.41 12.67
N LEU A 38 -5.51 -7.81 12.59
CA LEU A 38 -4.40 -6.91 12.31
C LEU A 38 -3.99 -6.85 10.83
N PHE A 39 -4.63 -7.62 9.93
CA PHE A 39 -4.25 -7.65 8.52
C PHE A 39 -4.40 -6.30 7.82
N GLY A 40 -5.51 -5.58 8.05
CA GLY A 40 -5.74 -4.27 7.43
C GLY A 40 -4.67 -3.24 7.78
N TYR A 41 -4.21 -3.25 9.03
CA TYR A 41 -3.13 -2.38 9.47
C TYR A 41 -1.77 -2.76 8.90
N LEU A 42 -1.44 -4.05 8.84
CA LEU A 42 -0.18 -4.50 8.25
C LEU A 42 -0.08 -4.10 6.78
N VAL A 43 -1.20 -4.18 6.04
CA VAL A 43 -1.30 -3.68 4.66
C VAL A 43 -1.09 -2.17 4.62
N PHE A 44 -1.75 -1.42 5.50
CA PHE A 44 -1.61 0.03 5.59
C PHE A 44 -0.14 0.44 5.81
N ASN A 45 0.54 -0.17 6.77
CA ASN A 45 1.95 0.10 7.06
C ASN A 45 2.87 -0.34 5.93
N LEU A 46 2.62 -1.49 5.31
CA LEU A 46 3.35 -1.97 4.13
C LEU A 46 3.29 -0.91 3.04
N MET A 47 2.10 -0.42 2.68
CA MET A 47 1.94 0.58 1.64
C MET A 47 2.68 1.89 1.94
N HIS A 48 2.65 2.37 3.18
CA HIS A 48 3.27 3.63 3.57
C HIS A 48 4.78 3.54 3.82
N SER A 49 5.28 2.37 4.20
CA SER A 49 6.70 2.16 4.52
C SER A 49 7.45 1.47 3.38
N TRP A 50 6.79 1.25 2.25
CA TRP A 50 7.39 0.65 1.07
C TRP A 50 8.29 1.66 0.38
N HIS A 51 9.59 1.45 0.48
CA HIS A 51 10.58 2.25 -0.24
C HIS A 51 11.59 1.32 -0.92
N ASP A 52 11.71 1.42 -2.25
CA ASP A 52 12.64 0.63 -3.08
C ASP A 52 12.62 -0.89 -2.82
N GLY A 53 11.43 -1.43 -2.54
CA GLY A 53 11.27 -2.85 -2.27
C GLY A 53 11.85 -3.33 -0.94
N THR A 54 12.06 -2.41 0.00
CA THR A 54 12.42 -2.70 1.39
C THR A 54 11.32 -2.19 2.32
N LEU A 55 10.95 -3.02 3.28
CA LEU A 55 10.03 -2.68 4.36
C LEU A 55 10.81 -2.04 5.51
N GLN A 56 10.58 -0.75 5.75
CA GLN A 56 11.27 0.00 6.80
C GLN A 56 10.46 0.12 8.10
N PHE A 57 9.62 -0.87 8.46
CA PHE A 57 8.86 -0.81 9.70
C PHE A 57 9.00 -2.05 10.58
N LEU A 58 9.14 -1.81 11.87
CA LEU A 58 9.07 -2.82 12.92
C LEU A 58 7.60 -3.17 13.18
N VAL A 59 7.29 -4.47 13.11
CA VAL A 59 5.98 -4.99 13.54
C VAL A 59 5.89 -4.84 15.04
N PRO A 60 4.91 -4.06 15.54
CA PRO A 60 4.69 -3.96 16.96
C PRO A 60 4.29 -5.32 17.53
N LYS A 61 4.66 -5.54 18.79
CA LYS A 61 4.52 -6.85 19.45
C LYS A 61 3.10 -7.11 19.97
N ASP A 62 2.26 -6.07 20.05
CA ASP A 62 0.90 -6.16 20.55
C ASP A 62 -0.08 -5.24 19.80
N ASP A 63 -1.37 -5.60 19.90
CA ASP A 63 -2.51 -4.94 19.27
C ASP A 63 -2.67 -3.47 19.71
N PHE A 64 -2.24 -3.15 20.93
CA PHE A 64 -2.41 -1.82 21.50
C PHE A 64 -1.43 -0.83 20.87
N GLU A 65 -0.15 -1.20 20.72
CA GLU A 65 0.83 -0.38 20.00
C GLU A 65 0.44 -0.17 18.54
N LEU A 66 -0.11 -1.21 17.91
CA LEU A 66 -0.63 -1.19 16.54
C LEU A 66 -1.77 -0.18 16.38
N THR A 67 -2.80 -0.32 17.21
CA THR A 67 -3.99 0.56 17.22
C THR A 67 -3.60 2.01 17.50
N LYS A 68 -2.70 2.24 18.46
CA LYS A 68 -2.18 3.56 18.79
C LYS A 68 -1.48 4.23 17.60
N ARG A 69 -0.61 3.50 16.89
CA ARG A 69 0.09 4.04 15.70
C ARG A 69 -0.89 4.38 14.58
N PHE A 70 -1.90 3.55 14.34
CA PHE A 70 -2.93 3.83 13.34
C PHE A 70 -3.72 5.09 13.68
N LEU A 71 -4.17 5.20 14.93
CA LEU A 71 -4.91 6.37 15.40
C LEU A 71 -4.08 7.65 15.30
N VAL A 72 -2.80 7.61 15.70
CA VAL A 72 -1.87 8.74 15.54
C VAL A 72 -1.71 9.12 14.06
N HIS A 73 -1.67 8.14 13.16
CA HIS A 73 -1.58 8.43 11.73
C HIS A 73 -2.84 9.14 11.22
N ILE A 74 -4.04 8.65 11.55
CA ILE A 74 -5.31 9.30 11.18
C ILE A 74 -5.36 10.72 11.74
N LEU A 75 -5.08 10.89 13.04
CA LEU A 75 -5.15 12.19 13.69
C LEU A 75 -4.16 13.20 13.10
N LYS A 76 -2.93 12.78 12.78
CA LYS A 76 -1.97 13.63 12.07
C LYS A 76 -2.42 13.99 10.66
N TYR A 77 -3.09 13.06 9.98
CA TYR A 77 -3.63 13.32 8.65
C TYR A 77 -4.78 14.33 8.72
N GLU A 78 -5.71 14.16 9.67
CA GLU A 78 -6.77 15.11 9.94
C GLU A 78 -6.22 16.49 10.31
N GLU A 79 -5.21 16.57 11.17
CA GLU A 79 -4.52 17.83 11.50
C GLU A 79 -3.86 18.50 10.28
N ASN A 80 -3.40 17.71 9.30
CA ASN A 80 -2.79 18.22 8.05
C ASN A 80 -3.82 18.62 6.99
N GLU A 81 -5.04 18.06 7.01
CA GLU A 81 -6.13 18.43 6.09
C GLU A 81 -7.01 19.58 6.61
N VAL A 82 -6.69 20.17 7.78
CA VAL A 82 -7.38 21.38 8.25
C VAL A 82 -7.05 22.57 7.33
N LEU A 83 -7.94 22.75 6.37
CA LEU A 83 -8.42 23.98 5.71
C LEU A 83 -7.56 24.69 4.66
N ASN A 84 -6.25 24.47 4.55
CA ASN A 84 -5.40 25.35 3.70
C ASN A 84 -4.80 24.72 2.44
N HIS A 85 -5.08 23.45 2.13
CA HIS A 85 -4.45 22.74 0.99
C HIS A 85 -5.40 22.31 -0.13
N ILE A 86 -6.64 22.79 -0.16
CA ILE A 86 -7.48 22.69 -1.35
C ILE A 86 -7.06 23.84 -2.29
N PRO A 87 -6.43 23.58 -3.47
CA PRO A 87 -6.20 24.62 -4.45
C PRO A 87 -7.56 25.10 -4.96
N VAL A 88 -7.78 26.41 -4.96
CA VAL A 88 -8.89 27.04 -5.69
C VAL A 88 -8.60 27.03 -7.17
#